data_AF-A0A137P810-F1
#
_entry.id   AF-A0A137P810-F1
#
_cell.length_a   1.000
_cell.length_b   1.000
_cell.length_c   1.000
_cell.angle_alpha   90.00
_cell.angle_beta   90.00
_cell.angle_gamma   90.00
#
_symmetry.space_group_name_H-M   'P 1'
#
loop_
_entity.id
_entity.type
_entity.pdbx_description
1 polymer ?
#
loop_
_entity_poly.entity_id
_entity_poly.type
_entity_poly.pdbx_seq_one_letter_code
_entity_poly.pdbx_strand_id
1 'polypeptide(L)'
;MHITFKRFGISQVDMLVIFLLCVVDILFCTQNFIHLIWHWSSDTKINSNPVYCKVYFGLYWIIASFGYNLLVTLAIVRYFAICRKFIIPRSVAMLKPVFCSIISFAIGVCMAVYADPKENQGLTYCFLNIEANHISSPMELFLTIMTFFYLSLMSFSYYNISIYYYNTIQMMESNAKALNKIIQAEFNTNVRENYDDSGVEEKISNNNSNTKNINVKSESSNISTSSVKNVNSATANNHKVKCLTYRLISLIKVQSMIKSLTT
;
A
#
# COMPACT_ATOMS: atom_id res chain seq x y z
N MET A 1 3.30 12.91 -4.33
CA MET A 1 2.88 12.03 -3.21
C MET A 1 1.36 11.94 -3.02
N HIS A 2 0.60 13.05 -3.09
CA HIS A 2 -0.86 13.05 -2.86
C HIS A 2 -1.71 12.28 -3.91
N ILE A 3 -1.23 12.19 -5.16
CA ILE A 3 -1.91 11.48 -6.25
C ILE A 3 -1.77 9.96 -6.11
N THR A 4 -0.67 9.50 -5.52
CA THR A 4 -0.40 8.09 -5.22
C THR A 4 -1.35 7.59 -4.12
N PHE A 5 -1.57 8.39 -3.07
CA PHE A 5 -2.48 8.08 -1.96
C PHE A 5 -3.93 7.78 -2.41
N LYS A 6 -4.47 8.57 -3.34
CA LYS A 6 -5.87 8.44 -3.78
C LYS A 6 -6.11 7.26 -4.72
N ARG A 7 -5.06 6.77 -5.39
CA ARG A 7 -5.17 5.70 -6.41
C ARG A 7 -4.86 4.30 -5.86
N PHE A 8 -4.10 4.20 -4.76
CA PHE A 8 -3.82 2.93 -4.08
C PHE A 8 -4.78 2.60 -2.93
N GLY A 9 -5.72 3.49 -2.61
CA GLY A 9 -6.73 3.21 -1.60
C GLY A 9 -6.13 2.88 -0.24
N ILE A 10 -5.15 3.69 0.22
CA ILE A 10 -4.65 3.60 1.60
C ILE A 10 -5.86 3.82 2.51
N SER A 11 -6.36 2.71 3.05
CA SER A 11 -7.57 2.68 3.84
C SER A 11 -7.34 3.47 5.13
N GLN A 12 -8.38 4.12 5.65
CA GLN A 12 -8.35 4.78 6.97
C GLN A 12 -7.80 3.85 8.07
N VAL A 13 -7.90 2.54 7.87
CA VAL A 13 -7.33 1.49 8.72
C VAL A 13 -5.80 1.51 8.75
N ASP A 14 -5.11 1.72 7.62
CA ASP A 14 -3.64 1.76 7.54
C ASP A 14 -3.10 2.94 8.37
N MET A 15 -3.70 4.12 8.20
CA MET A 15 -3.35 5.32 8.97
C MET A 15 -3.53 5.13 10.48
N LEU A 16 -4.59 4.40 10.88
CA LEU A 16 -4.85 4.14 12.29
C LEU A 16 -3.83 3.17 12.88
N VAL A 17 -3.53 2.07 12.18
CA VAL A 17 -2.51 1.10 12.65
C VAL A 17 -1.13 1.76 12.72
N ILE A 18 -0.78 2.61 11.75
CA ILE A 18 0.46 3.42 11.79
C ILE A 18 0.45 4.34 13.02
N PHE A 19 -0.65 5.05 13.27
CA PHE A 19 -0.75 5.92 14.44
C PHE A 19 -0.55 5.16 15.75
N LEU A 20 -1.18 4.00 15.91
CA LEU A 20 -0.97 3.14 17.08
C LEU A 20 0.47 2.67 17.20
N LEU A 21 1.11 2.30 16.09
CA LEU A 21 2.52 1.91 16.07
C LEU A 21 3.40 3.08 16.56
N CYS A 22 3.16 4.31 16.09
CA CYS A 22 3.89 5.48 16.57
C CYS A 22 3.70 5.71 18.07
N VAL A 23 2.49 5.53 18.61
CA VAL A 23 2.25 5.63 20.06
C VAL A 23 3.06 4.57 20.82
N VAL A 24 3.11 3.35 20.30
CA VAL A 24 3.87 2.25 20.91
C VAL A 24 5.37 2.51 20.85
N ASP A 25 5.89 3.03 19.74
CA ASP A 25 7.29 3.41 19.61
C ASP A 25 7.67 4.51 20.62
N ILE A 26 6.81 5.50 20.82
CA ILE A 26 7.01 6.55 21.84
C ILE A 26 7.01 5.94 23.24
N LEU A 27 6.06 5.06 23.56
CA LEU A 27 5.99 4.39 24.87
C LEU A 27 7.23 3.53 25.10
N PHE A 28 7.68 2.78 24.10
CA PHE A 28 8.87 1.94 24.17
C PHE A 28 10.13 2.79 24.38
N CYS A 29 10.30 3.86 23.61
CA CYS A 29 11.43 4.78 23.77
C CYS A 29 11.41 5.46 25.15
N THR A 30 10.24 5.91 25.61
CA THR A 30 10.09 6.56 26.91
C THR A 30 10.44 5.61 28.05
N GLN A 31 9.96 4.36 27.99
CA GLN A 31 10.28 3.31 28.98
C GLN A 31 11.80 3.06 29.08
N ASN A 32 12.47 2.89 27.94
CA ASN A 32 13.91 2.68 27.90
C ASN A 32 14.70 3.92 28.35
N PHE A 33 14.22 5.12 28.01
CA PHE A 33 14.83 6.38 28.42
C PHE A 33 14.74 6.60 29.93
N ILE A 34 13.58 6.30 30.54
CA ILE A 34 13.39 6.34 32.00
C ILE A 34 14.34 5.33 32.68
N HIS A 35 14.43 4.11 32.15
CA HIS A 35 15.36 3.11 32.66
C HIS A 35 16.80 3.62 32.62
N LEU A 36 17.23 4.24 31.51
CA LEU A 36 18.57 4.80 31.37
C LEU A 36 18.84 5.94 32.37
N ILE A 37 17.88 6.84 32.58
CA ILE A 37 17.99 7.91 33.58
C ILE A 37 18.16 7.32 34.98
N TRP A 38 17.33 6.35 35.37
CA TRP A 38 17.43 5.73 36.68
C TRP A 38 18.69 4.91 36.86
N HIS A 39 19.13 4.22 35.80
CA HIS A 39 20.38 3.48 35.77
C HIS A 39 21.58 4.39 36.05
N TRP A 40 21.66 5.54 35.35
CA TRP A 40 22.71 6.52 35.57
C TRP A 40 22.58 7.25 36.92
N SER A 41 21.37 7.66 37.30
CA SER A 41 21.16 8.40 38.55
C SER A 41 21.42 7.57 39.81
N SER A 42 21.39 6.24 39.72
CA SER A 42 21.57 5.34 40.86
C SER A 42 22.94 4.65 40.89
N ASP A 43 23.87 5.02 40.01
CA ASP A 43 25.13 4.28 39.80
C ASP A 43 24.88 2.78 39.65
N THR A 44 23.89 2.39 38.83
CA THR A 44 23.43 1.02 38.59
C THR A 44 22.69 0.31 39.73
N LYS A 45 22.58 0.90 40.93
CA LYS A 45 21.93 0.28 42.10
C LYS A 45 20.45 -0.03 41.90
N ILE A 46 19.77 0.67 40.98
CA ILE A 46 18.37 0.38 40.65
C ILE A 46 18.19 -1.06 40.13
N ASN A 47 19.21 -1.59 39.43
CA ASN A 47 19.19 -2.96 38.90
C ASN A 47 19.33 -4.03 39.98
N SER A 48 19.78 -3.66 41.18
CA SER A 48 19.85 -4.58 42.32
C SER A 48 18.49 -4.84 42.96
N ASN A 49 17.48 -4.01 42.64
CA ASN A 49 16.12 -4.22 43.13
C ASN A 49 15.39 -5.27 42.25
N PRO A 50 15.06 -6.46 42.80
CA PRO A 50 14.39 -7.49 42.01
C PRO A 50 13.01 -7.07 41.53
N VAL A 51 12.25 -6.32 42.33
CA VAL A 51 10.92 -5.83 41.93
C VAL A 51 11.02 -4.91 40.72
N TYR A 52 12.03 -4.03 40.69
CA TYR A 52 12.27 -3.15 39.56
C TYR A 52 12.59 -3.94 38.29
N CYS A 53 13.50 -4.92 38.36
CA CYS A 53 13.84 -5.76 37.21
C CYS A 53 12.61 -6.47 36.62
N LYS A 54 11.74 -7.02 37.48
CA LYS A 54 10.50 -7.69 37.06
C LYS A 54 9.55 -6.74 36.34
N VAL A 55 9.31 -5.56 36.91
CA VAL A 55 8.43 -4.55 36.30
C VAL A 55 9.00 -4.04 34.99
N TYR A 56 10.30 -3.74 34.94
CA TYR A 56 10.98 -3.27 33.75
C TYR A 56 10.89 -4.28 32.59
N PHE A 57 11.29 -5.53 32.83
CA PHE A 57 11.21 -6.58 31.81
C PHE A 57 9.77 -6.89 31.40
N GLY A 58 8.83 -6.93 32.35
CA GLY A 58 7.42 -7.15 32.05
C GLY A 58 6.87 -6.10 31.10
N LEU A 59 7.06 -4.81 31.43
CA LEU A 59 6.62 -3.70 30.57
C LEU A 59 7.33 -3.71 29.22
N TYR A 60 8.65 -3.96 29.20
CA TYR A 60 9.42 -4.06 27.97
C TYR A 60 8.83 -5.10 27.01
N TRP A 61 8.58 -6.32 27.49
CA TRP A 61 8.06 -7.41 26.67
C TRP A 61 6.61 -7.21 26.23
N ILE A 62 5.76 -6.61 27.08
CA ILE A 62 4.38 -6.27 26.72
C ILE A 62 4.38 -5.26 25.57
N ILE A 63 5.12 -4.16 25.71
CA ILE A 63 5.17 -3.08 24.71
C ILE A 63 5.78 -3.59 23.40
N ALA A 64 6.91 -4.30 23.47
CA ALA A 64 7.58 -4.86 22.29
C ALA A 64 6.66 -5.84 21.54
N SER A 65 6.05 -6.78 22.25
CA SER A 65 5.15 -7.77 21.65
C SER A 65 3.91 -7.13 21.02
N PHE A 66 3.36 -6.09 21.65
CA PHE A 66 2.26 -5.31 21.07
C PHE A 66 2.68 -4.59 19.78
N GLY A 67 3.88 -4.00 19.76
CA GLY A 67 4.47 -3.40 18.56
C GLY A 67 4.63 -4.41 17.41
N TYR A 68 5.15 -5.60 17.69
CA TYR A 68 5.26 -6.67 16.69
C TYR A 68 3.91 -7.09 16.11
N ASN A 69 2.88 -7.23 16.95
CA ASN A 69 1.52 -7.54 16.48
C ASN A 69 0.95 -6.46 15.56
N LEU A 70 1.22 -5.18 15.86
CA LEU A 70 0.81 -4.06 15.00
C LEU A 70 1.54 -4.09 13.66
N LEU A 71 2.85 -4.35 13.63
CA LEU A 71 3.63 -4.48 12.40
C LEU A 71 3.10 -5.61 11.51
N VAL A 72 2.82 -6.77 12.10
CA VAL A 72 2.25 -7.91 11.37
C VAL A 72 0.85 -7.60 10.85
N THR A 73 0.01 -6.97 11.67
CA THR A 73 -1.33 -6.53 11.26
C THR A 73 -1.24 -5.55 10.10
N LEU A 74 -0.31 -4.59 10.14
CA LEU A 74 -0.06 -3.62 9.09
C LEU A 74 0.29 -4.30 7.77
N ALA A 75 1.22 -5.26 7.78
CA ALA A 75 1.62 -5.98 6.57
C ALA A 75 0.46 -6.77 5.96
N ILE A 76 -0.35 -7.43 6.80
CA ILE A 76 -1.53 -8.17 6.35
C ILE A 76 -2.56 -7.22 5.74
N VAL A 77 -2.89 -6.12 6.43
CA VAL A 77 -3.84 -5.11 5.94
C VAL A 77 -3.39 -4.57 4.59
N ARG A 78 -2.09 -4.25 4.44
CA ARG A 78 -1.51 -3.78 3.18
C ARG A 78 -1.56 -4.84 2.08
N TYR A 79 -1.26 -6.09 2.39
CA TYR A 79 -1.37 -7.20 1.44
C TYR A 79 -2.79 -7.34 0.90
N PHE A 80 -3.80 -7.36 1.79
CA PHE A 80 -5.19 -7.48 1.36
C PHE A 80 -5.67 -6.25 0.58
N ALA A 81 -5.30 -5.05 1.01
CA ALA A 81 -5.67 -3.81 0.33
C ALA A 81 -5.06 -3.71 -1.07
N ILE A 82 -3.76 -4.03 -1.22
CA ILE A 82 -3.01 -3.85 -2.47
C ILE A 82 -3.22 -5.04 -3.40
N CYS A 83 -2.90 -6.25 -2.95
CA CYS A 83 -2.87 -7.43 -3.81
C CYS A 83 -4.27 -8.00 -4.08
N ARG A 84 -5.19 -7.89 -3.12
CA ARG A 84 -6.54 -8.48 -3.22
C ARG A 84 -7.65 -7.44 -3.42
N LYS A 85 -7.33 -6.14 -3.34
CA LYS A 85 -8.32 -5.03 -3.37
C LYS A 85 -9.45 -5.22 -2.34
N PHE A 86 -9.16 -5.94 -1.26
CA PHE A 86 -10.12 -6.27 -0.23
C PHE A 86 -10.00 -5.25 0.90
N ILE A 87 -11.09 -4.54 1.19
CA ILE A 87 -11.13 -3.55 2.27
C ILE A 87 -11.50 -4.28 3.56
N ILE A 88 -10.53 -4.47 4.44
CA ILE A 88 -10.78 -5.01 5.77
C ILE A 88 -11.56 -3.96 6.57
N PRO A 89 -12.71 -4.32 7.19
CA PRO A 89 -13.44 -3.38 8.02
C PRO A 89 -12.61 -2.99 9.24
N ARG A 90 -12.73 -1.72 9.64
CA ARG A 90 -11.96 -1.13 10.74
C ARG A 90 -12.08 -1.93 12.03
N SER A 91 -13.27 -2.46 12.33
CA SER A 91 -13.52 -3.29 13.51
C SER A 91 -12.61 -4.53 13.52
N VAL A 92 -12.56 -5.30 12.43
CA VAL A 92 -11.76 -6.53 12.34
C VAL A 92 -10.26 -6.23 12.41
N ALA A 93 -9.82 -5.15 11.75
CA ALA A 93 -8.42 -4.75 11.77
C ALA A 93 -7.95 -4.30 13.17
N MET A 94 -8.85 -3.78 14.00
CA MET A 94 -8.56 -3.36 15.38
C MET A 94 -8.72 -4.50 16.39
N LEU A 95 -9.68 -5.40 16.13
CA LEU A 95 -9.98 -6.53 17.00
C LEU A 95 -8.83 -7.54 17.01
N LYS A 96 -8.18 -7.77 15.87
CA LYS A 96 -7.07 -8.72 15.73
C LYS A 96 -5.86 -8.37 16.60
N PRO A 97 -5.26 -7.16 16.54
CA PRO A 97 -4.14 -6.81 17.40
C PRO A 97 -4.55 -6.89 18.88
N VAL A 98 -5.75 -6.45 19.26
CA VAL A 98 -6.25 -6.54 20.64
C VAL A 98 -6.32 -7.99 21.13
N PHE A 99 -6.86 -8.93 20.35
CA PHE A 99 -6.87 -10.35 20.75
C PHE A 99 -5.47 -10.95 20.79
N CYS A 100 -4.62 -10.65 19.80
CA CYS A 100 -3.22 -11.09 19.81
C CYS A 100 -2.42 -10.50 20.98
N SER A 101 -2.86 -9.36 21.52
CA SER A 101 -2.25 -8.70 22.69
C SER A 101 -2.41 -9.51 23.97
N ILE A 102 -3.45 -10.34 24.09
CA ILE A 102 -3.67 -11.17 25.28
C ILE A 102 -2.53 -12.18 25.44
N ILE A 103 -2.12 -12.80 24.34
CA ILE A 103 -0.99 -13.74 24.31
C ILE A 103 0.31 -12.99 24.64
N SER A 104 0.50 -11.80 24.06
CA SER A 104 1.63 -10.92 24.37
C SER A 104 1.70 -10.50 25.83
N PHE A 105 0.55 -10.24 26.46
CA PHE A 105 0.46 -9.91 27.87
C PHE A 105 0.88 -11.09 28.73
N ALA A 106 0.38 -12.30 28.43
CA ALA A 106 0.78 -13.51 29.13
C ALA A 106 2.29 -13.77 29.03
N ILE A 107 2.88 -13.61 27.84
CA ILE A 107 4.33 -13.73 27.64
C ILE A 107 5.07 -12.68 28.47
N GLY A 108 4.62 -11.42 28.45
CA GLY A 108 5.25 -10.36 29.24
C GLY A 108 5.21 -10.62 30.74
N VAL A 109 4.09 -11.14 31.27
CA VAL A 109 3.98 -11.57 32.67
C VAL A 109 4.92 -12.74 32.95
N CYS A 110 4.99 -13.75 32.08
CA CYS A 110 5.94 -14.85 32.23
C CYS A 110 7.38 -14.34 32.30
N MET A 111 7.78 -13.45 31.40
CA MET A 111 9.12 -12.85 31.39
C MET A 111 9.40 -12.06 32.66
N ALA A 112 8.42 -11.32 33.19
CA ALA A 112 8.54 -10.61 34.45
C ALA A 112 8.80 -11.55 35.62
N VAL A 113 8.18 -12.74 35.66
CA VAL A 113 8.39 -13.70 36.75
C VAL A 113 9.84 -14.21 36.80
N TYR A 114 10.48 -14.38 35.65
CA TYR A 114 11.84 -14.91 35.52
C TYR A 114 12.94 -13.83 35.45
N ALA A 115 12.57 -12.55 35.52
CA ALA A 115 13.54 -11.47 35.53
C ALA A 115 14.08 -11.26 36.95
N ASP A 116 15.39 -11.39 37.14
CA ASP A 116 16.04 -11.16 38.43
C ASP A 116 17.39 -10.41 38.24
N PRO A 117 17.88 -9.72 39.27
CA PRO A 117 19.22 -9.13 39.26
C PRO A 117 20.29 -10.21 39.11
N LYS A 118 21.31 -9.95 38.29
CA LYS A 118 22.52 -10.75 38.18
C LYS A 118 23.74 -9.87 38.34
N GLU A 119 24.69 -10.33 39.14
CA GLU A 119 25.99 -9.68 39.29
C GLU A 119 26.99 -10.30 38.32
N ASN A 120 27.76 -9.47 37.63
CA ASN A 120 28.92 -9.89 36.86
C ASN A 120 30.01 -8.84 36.98
N GLN A 121 31.21 -9.25 37.40
CA GLN A 121 32.39 -8.38 37.54
C GLN A 121 32.12 -7.08 38.34
N GLY A 122 31.31 -7.16 39.40
CA GLY A 122 30.98 -6.01 40.26
C GLY A 122 29.90 -5.08 39.72
N LEU A 123 29.31 -5.37 38.56
CA LEU A 123 28.15 -4.65 38.01
C LEU A 123 26.88 -5.48 38.18
N THR A 124 25.81 -4.85 38.68
CA THR A 124 24.48 -5.47 38.76
C THR A 124 23.64 -5.06 37.56
N TYR A 125 23.07 -6.04 36.87
CA TYR A 125 22.14 -5.82 35.76
C TYR A 125 20.93 -6.73 35.91
N CYS A 126 19.80 -6.27 35.38
CA CYS A 126 18.61 -7.13 35.29
C CYS A 126 18.83 -8.19 34.21
N PHE A 127 18.65 -9.46 34.57
CA PHE A 127 18.84 -10.60 33.67
C PHE A 127 17.60 -11.51 33.70
N LEU A 128 17.33 -12.17 32.59
CA LEU A 128 16.31 -13.21 32.52
C LEU A 128 16.92 -14.53 32.99
N ASN A 129 16.62 -14.95 34.23
CA ASN A 129 17.13 -16.19 34.81
C ASN A 129 16.42 -17.42 34.24
N ILE A 130 16.68 -17.66 32.96
CA ILE A 130 16.09 -18.72 32.16
C ILE A 130 16.77 -20.05 32.50
N GLU A 131 18.09 -20.08 32.62
CA GLU A 131 18.90 -21.31 32.83
C GLU A 131 18.59 -22.06 34.13
N ALA A 132 18.14 -21.39 35.19
CA ALA A 132 17.85 -22.03 36.47
C ALA A 132 16.56 -22.87 36.48
N ASN A 133 15.74 -22.81 35.42
CA ASN A 133 14.41 -23.42 35.39
C ASN A 133 14.21 -24.30 34.15
N HIS A 134 13.59 -25.48 34.32
CA HIS A 134 13.22 -26.42 33.25
C HIS A 134 12.27 -25.85 32.17
N ILE A 135 11.79 -24.62 32.36
CA ILE A 135 10.86 -23.90 31.48
C ILE A 135 11.60 -23.08 30.40
N SER A 136 12.93 -22.97 30.49
CA SER A 136 13.77 -22.24 29.55
C SER A 136 13.67 -22.71 28.11
N SER A 137 14.00 -23.98 27.88
CA SER A 137 14.00 -24.59 26.56
C SER A 137 12.64 -24.45 25.83
N PRO A 138 11.48 -24.77 26.45
CA PRO A 138 10.20 -24.59 25.76
C PRO A 138 9.84 -23.11 25.52
N MET A 139 10.23 -22.19 26.41
CA MET A 139 9.95 -20.76 26.22
C MET A 139 10.81 -20.15 25.11
N GLU A 140 12.09 -20.50 25.05
CA GLU A 140 13.00 -20.07 23.98
C GLU A 140 12.58 -20.64 22.63
N LEU A 141 12.22 -21.93 22.58
CA LEU A 141 11.68 -22.57 21.39
C LEU A 141 10.39 -21.86 20.93
N PHE A 142 9.47 -21.57 21.85
CA PHE A 142 8.22 -20.88 21.55
C PHE A 142 8.48 -19.47 20.98
N LEU A 143 9.36 -18.69 21.60
CA LEU A 143 9.74 -17.37 21.09
C LEU A 143 10.37 -17.46 19.69
N THR A 144 11.25 -18.44 19.48
CA THR A 144 11.93 -18.66 18.20
C THR A 144 10.92 -19.01 17.11
N ILE A 145 10.00 -19.95 17.38
CA ILE A 145 8.94 -20.34 16.45
C ILE A 145 8.02 -19.16 16.13
N MET A 146 7.60 -18.39 17.14
CA MET A 146 6.74 -17.22 16.95
C MET A 146 7.43 -16.14 16.13
N THR A 147 8.70 -15.84 16.43
CA THR A 147 9.50 -14.87 15.69
C THR A 147 9.68 -15.30 14.23
N PHE A 148 9.99 -16.58 14.00
CA PHE A 148 10.07 -17.15 12.66
C PHE A 148 8.75 -17.01 11.91
N PHE A 149 7.63 -17.36 12.54
CA PHE A 149 6.30 -17.25 11.91
C PHE A 149 5.96 -15.81 11.54
N TYR A 150 6.21 -14.84 12.44
CA TYR A 150 6.00 -13.43 12.15
C TYR A 150 6.89 -12.93 11.01
N LEU A 151 8.16 -13.30 11.01
CA LEU A 151 9.10 -12.92 9.96
C LEU A 151 8.71 -13.52 8.61
N SER A 152 8.32 -14.80 8.58
CA SER A 152 7.83 -15.47 7.37
C SER A 152 6.57 -14.81 6.83
N LEU A 153 5.62 -14.46 7.70
CA LEU A 153 4.35 -13.83 7.31
C LEU A 153 4.57 -12.41 6.76
N MET A 154 5.44 -11.63 7.41
CA MET A 154 5.87 -10.32 6.92
C MET A 154 6.56 -10.45 5.56
N SER A 155 7.56 -11.33 5.45
CA SER A 155 8.31 -11.55 4.22
C SER A 155 7.40 -11.96 3.07
N PHE A 156 6.49 -12.91 3.30
CA PHE A 156 5.49 -13.33 2.31
C PHE A 156 4.58 -12.17 1.88
N SER A 157 4.09 -11.38 2.84
CA SER A 157 3.22 -10.23 2.55
C SER A 157 3.92 -9.19 1.68
N TYR A 158 5.14 -8.79 2.07
CA TYR A 158 5.93 -7.80 1.33
C TYR A 158 6.43 -8.32 -0.02
N TYR A 159 6.79 -9.60 -0.13
CA TYR A 159 7.16 -10.22 -1.40
C TYR A 159 6.03 -10.12 -2.42
N ASN A 160 4.81 -10.48 -2.02
CA ASN A 160 3.64 -10.40 -2.90
C ASN A 160 3.26 -8.95 -3.27
N ILE A 161 3.39 -8.03 -2.31
CA ILE A 161 3.17 -6.60 -2.56
C ILE A 161 4.18 -6.09 -3.61
N SER A 162 5.46 -6.47 -3.49
CA SER A 162 6.51 -6.09 -4.44
C SER A 162 6.24 -6.63 -5.84
N ILE A 163 5.84 -7.90 -5.98
CA ILE A 163 5.43 -8.47 -7.28
C ILE A 163 4.25 -7.70 -7.86
N TYR A 164 3.24 -7.39 -7.04
CA TYR A 164 2.07 -6.63 -7.49
C TYR A 164 2.46 -5.26 -8.03
N TYR A 165 3.34 -4.53 -7.31
CA TYR A 165 3.84 -3.25 -7.78
C TYR A 165 4.63 -3.37 -9.07
N TYR A 166 5.53 -4.35 -9.18
CA TYR A 166 6.31 -4.61 -10.38
C TYR A 166 5.41 -4.84 -11.61
N ASN A 167 4.43 -5.74 -11.48
CA ASN A 167 3.47 -6.03 -12.56
C ASN A 167 2.62 -4.81 -12.92
N THR A 168 2.21 -4.02 -11.90
CA THR A 168 1.42 -2.81 -12.12
C THR A 168 2.22 -1.75 -12.87
N ILE A 169 3.50 -1.57 -12.56
CA ILE A 169 4.38 -0.63 -13.26
C ILE A 169 4.57 -1.07 -14.72
N GLN A 170 4.84 -2.35 -14.97
CA GLN A 170 4.94 -2.88 -16.34
C GLN A 170 3.65 -2.66 -17.14
N MET A 171 2.49 -2.87 -16.53
CA MET A 171 1.20 -2.60 -17.16
C MET A 171 0.99 -1.09 -17.44
N MET A 172 1.45 -0.20 -16.56
CA MET A 172 1.39 1.24 -16.82
C MET A 172 2.33 1.65 -17.96
N GLU A 173 3.52 1.06 -18.03
CA GLU A 173 4.49 1.33 -19.10
C GLU A 173 3.98 0.84 -20.46
N SER A 174 3.39 -0.36 -20.53
CA SER A 174 2.80 -0.88 -21.77
C SER A 174 1.61 -0.04 -22.22
N ASN A 175 0.74 0.37 -21.29
CA ASN A 175 -0.37 1.27 -21.57
C ASN A 175 0.09 2.66 -22.05
N ALA A 176 1.17 3.19 -21.47
CA ALA A 176 1.76 4.46 -21.91
C ALA A 176 2.36 4.35 -23.32
N LYS A 177 3.05 3.25 -23.64
CA LYS A 177 3.55 2.98 -24.99
C LYS A 177 2.40 2.83 -26.01
N ALA A 178 1.33 2.12 -25.65
CA ALA A 178 0.15 1.98 -26.50
C ALA A 178 -0.55 3.32 -26.74
N LEU A 179 -0.72 4.14 -25.70
CA LEU A 179 -1.30 5.48 -25.82
C LEU A 179 -0.45 6.40 -26.69
N ASN A 180 0.88 6.35 -26.57
CA ASN A 180 1.79 7.15 -27.40
C ASN A 180 1.69 6.76 -28.89
N LYS A 181 1.52 5.46 -29.19
CA LYS A 181 1.27 4.99 -30.56
C LYS A 181 -0.07 5.50 -31.12
N ILE A 182 -1.12 5.51 -30.30
CA ILE A 182 -2.44 6.04 -30.72
C ILE A 182 -2.34 7.53 -31.02
N ILE A 183 -1.68 8.31 -30.16
CA ILE A 183 -1.49 9.75 -30.36
C ILE A 183 -0.65 10.03 -31.62
N GLN A 184 0.44 9.30 -31.85
CA GLN A 184 1.23 9.42 -33.08
C GLN A 184 0.44 9.05 -34.34
N ALA A 185 -0.39 8.00 -34.27
CA ALA A 185 -1.25 7.61 -35.40
C ALA A 185 -2.27 8.72 -35.72
N GLU A 186 -2.91 9.31 -34.71
CA GLU A 186 -3.88 10.40 -34.86
C GLU A 186 -3.22 11.68 -35.40
N PHE A 187 -1.99 11.98 -34.98
CA PHE A 187 -1.21 13.09 -35.52
C PHE A 187 -0.83 12.86 -37.00
N ASN A 188 -0.42 11.64 -37.36
CA ASN A 188 -0.06 11.31 -38.74
C ASN A 188 -1.26 11.28 -39.70
N THR A 189 -2.46 10.90 -39.24
CA THR A 189 -3.69 11.00 -40.03
C THR A 189 -4.14 12.45 -40.24
N ASN A 190 -4.07 13.29 -39.20
CA ASN A 190 -4.42 14.71 -39.32
C ASN A 190 -3.46 15.52 -40.20
N VAL A 191 -2.19 15.09 -40.32
CA VAL A 191 -1.22 15.68 -41.26
C VAL A 191 -1.50 15.23 -42.70
N ARG A 192 -2.00 14.01 -42.91
CA ARG A 192 -2.32 13.48 -44.24
C ARG A 192 -3.62 14.06 -44.81
N GLU A 193 -4.65 14.27 -43.99
CA GLU A 193 -5.89 14.94 -44.44
C GLU A 193 -5.68 16.42 -44.80
N ASN A 194 -4.62 17.08 -44.31
CA ASN A 194 -4.28 18.46 -44.68
C ASN A 194 -3.37 18.57 -45.92
N TYR A 195 -2.90 17.46 -46.49
CA TYR A 195 -2.01 17.46 -47.65
C TYR A 195 -2.68 17.00 -48.96
N ASP A 196 -3.91 16.45 -48.88
CA ASP A 196 -4.66 15.98 -50.05
C ASP A 196 -5.73 16.97 -50.56
N ASP A 197 -5.82 18.19 -50.01
CA ASP A 197 -6.76 19.24 -50.46
C ASP A 197 -6.10 20.42 -51.20
N SER A 198 -4.88 20.22 -51.72
CA SER A 198 -4.21 21.22 -52.56
C SER A 198 -3.58 20.58 -53.79
N GLY A 199 -4.43 20.32 -54.79
CA GLY A 199 -4.01 20.11 -56.17
C GLY A 199 -4.74 18.95 -56.85
N VAL A 200 -5.79 19.27 -57.61
CA VAL A 200 -5.90 18.94 -59.04
C VAL A 200 -7.07 19.75 -59.60
N GLU A 201 -6.78 20.52 -60.64
CA GLU A 201 -7.69 21.36 -61.41
C GLU A 201 -8.92 20.63 -61.94
N GLU A 202 -10.00 21.41 -62.02
CA GLU A 202 -11.20 21.19 -62.80
C GLU A 202 -10.96 20.51 -64.16
N LYS A 203 -11.67 19.41 -64.41
CA LYS A 203 -12.32 19.19 -65.72
C LYS A 203 -13.71 18.60 -65.56
N ILE A 204 -14.67 19.48 -65.79
CA ILE A 204 -16.06 19.22 -66.14
C ILE A 204 -16.10 18.27 -67.35
N SER A 205 -16.84 17.14 -67.27
CA SER A 205 -17.51 16.59 -68.46
C SER A 205 -18.74 15.73 -68.11
N ASN A 206 -19.89 16.27 -68.54
CA ASN A 206 -21.15 15.69 -69.02
C ASN A 206 -21.79 14.40 -68.46
N ASN A 207 -23.07 14.58 -68.11
CA ASN A 207 -24.19 13.63 -68.14
C ASN A 207 -24.16 12.70 -69.38
N ASN A 208 -24.44 11.40 -69.21
CA ASN A 208 -25.69 10.78 -69.70
C ASN A 208 -25.88 9.32 -69.24
N SER A 209 -27.15 8.97 -69.02
CA SER A 209 -27.85 7.70 -69.29
C SER A 209 -27.51 6.39 -68.53
N ASN A 210 -28.48 6.04 -67.67
CA ASN A 210 -29.32 4.83 -67.69
C ASN A 210 -28.89 3.46 -67.10
N THR A 211 -29.82 2.95 -66.27
CA THR A 211 -30.21 1.55 -65.99
C THR A 211 -29.31 0.69 -65.09
N LYS A 212 -29.83 0.31 -63.90
CA LYS A 212 -30.65 -0.91 -63.76
C LYS A 212 -31.37 -0.98 -62.40
N ASN A 213 -32.68 -1.21 -62.49
CA ASN A 213 -33.56 -1.66 -61.42
C ASN A 213 -33.02 -2.91 -60.72
N ILE A 214 -33.02 -2.92 -59.39
CA ILE A 214 -33.42 -4.11 -58.62
C ILE A 214 -34.44 -3.66 -57.59
N ASN A 215 -35.67 -4.12 -57.82
CA ASN A 215 -36.81 -4.01 -56.93
C ASN A 215 -36.81 -5.28 -56.06
N VAL A 216 -36.77 -5.13 -54.73
CA VAL A 216 -37.31 -6.14 -53.81
C VAL A 216 -38.15 -5.42 -52.78
N LYS A 217 -39.40 -5.87 -52.73
CA LYS A 217 -40.52 -5.37 -51.93
C LYS A 217 -40.22 -5.23 -50.44
N SER A 218 -40.77 -4.13 -49.94
CA SER A 218 -41.16 -3.81 -48.58
C SER A 218 -41.90 -4.91 -47.82
N GLU A 219 -41.68 -4.94 -46.50
CA GLU A 219 -42.80 -5.03 -45.56
C GLU A 219 -42.54 -4.18 -44.30
N SER A 220 -43.60 -3.49 -43.88
CA SER A 220 -43.73 -2.38 -42.93
C SER A 220 -43.56 -2.77 -41.46
N SER A 221 -43.08 -1.90 -40.58
CA SER A 221 -43.87 -1.04 -39.64
C SER A 221 -43.05 -1.00 -38.33
N ASN A 222 -42.98 -0.01 -37.43
CA ASN A 222 -43.72 1.21 -37.16
C ASN A 222 -42.77 2.19 -36.42
N ILE A 223 -43.04 3.49 -36.59
CA ILE A 223 -42.46 4.58 -35.81
C ILE A 223 -43.18 4.66 -34.45
N SER A 224 -42.43 4.79 -33.36
CA SER A 224 -42.85 5.62 -32.22
C SER A 224 -41.63 6.23 -31.52
N THR A 225 -41.60 7.56 -31.60
CA THR A 225 -40.62 8.51 -31.07
C THR A 225 -40.79 8.73 -29.57
N SER A 226 -39.69 8.81 -28.82
CA SER A 226 -39.58 9.81 -27.73
C SER A 226 -38.11 10.20 -27.46
N SER A 227 -37.78 11.41 -27.93
CA SER A 227 -36.85 12.39 -27.37
C SER A 227 -35.50 11.91 -26.80
N VAL A 228 -34.50 11.79 -27.68
CA VAL A 228 -33.08 11.96 -27.29
C VAL A 228 -32.80 13.46 -27.20
N LYS A 229 -32.48 13.92 -25.99
CA LYS A 229 -31.96 15.27 -25.74
C LYS A 229 -30.64 15.44 -26.51
N ASN A 230 -30.68 16.30 -27.51
CA ASN A 230 -29.54 16.82 -28.22
C ASN A 230 -28.67 17.62 -27.24
N VAL A 231 -27.55 17.04 -26.77
CA VAL A 231 -26.54 17.74 -25.96
C VAL A 231 -25.26 17.79 -26.79
N ASN A 232 -25.11 18.92 -27.48
CA ASN A 232 -23.92 19.52 -28.07
C ASN A 232 -22.63 18.68 -28.00
N SER A 233 -22.33 18.03 -29.13
CA SER A 233 -21.09 17.27 -29.41
C SER A 233 -19.80 18.09 -29.20
N ALA A 234 -19.87 19.42 -29.26
CA ALA A 234 -18.74 20.31 -28.98
C ALA A 234 -18.29 20.29 -27.50
N THR A 235 -19.22 20.09 -26.56
CA THR A 235 -18.92 20.06 -25.12
C THR A 235 -18.26 18.74 -24.70
N ALA A 236 -18.67 17.63 -25.32
CA ALA A 236 -18.09 16.31 -25.09
C ALA A 236 -16.66 16.19 -25.63
N ASN A 237 -16.38 16.82 -26.78
CA ASN A 237 -15.02 16.88 -27.34
C ASN A 237 -14.08 17.75 -26.50
N ASN A 238 -14.54 18.91 -26.00
CA ASN A 238 -13.75 19.72 -25.07
C ASN A 238 -13.46 19.02 -23.73
N HIS A 239 -14.38 18.19 -23.24
CA HIS A 239 -14.17 17.41 -22.02
C HIS A 239 -13.20 16.24 -22.22
N LYS A 240 -13.22 15.60 -23.40
CA LYS A 240 -12.24 14.58 -23.80
C LYS A 240 -10.85 15.17 -23.98
N VAL A 241 -10.72 16.31 -24.65
CA VAL A 241 -9.44 17.00 -24.85
C VAL A 241 -8.85 17.42 -23.50
N LYS A 242 -9.62 18.06 -22.61
CA LYS A 242 -9.15 18.41 -21.26
C LYS A 242 -8.72 17.17 -20.46
N CYS A 243 -9.45 16.06 -20.54
CA CYS A 243 -9.09 14.80 -19.87
C CYS A 243 -7.77 14.21 -20.42
N LEU A 244 -7.55 14.29 -21.73
CA LEU A 244 -6.32 13.88 -22.38
C LEU A 244 -5.14 14.79 -22.01
N THR A 245 -5.34 16.11 -21.94
CA THR A 245 -4.31 17.07 -21.50
C THR A 245 -3.91 16.83 -20.04
N TYR A 246 -4.88 16.58 -19.14
CA TYR A 246 -4.58 16.23 -17.75
C TYR A 246 -3.81 14.90 -17.62
N ARG A 247 -4.12 13.91 -18.46
CA ARG A 247 -3.37 12.65 -18.51
C ARG A 247 -1.95 12.87 -19.04
N LEU A 248 -1.78 13.70 -20.06
CA LEU A 248 -0.47 14.05 -20.64
C LEU A 248 0.43 14.78 -19.62
N ILE A 249 -0.11 15.78 -18.92
CA ILE A 249 0.61 16.53 -17.87
C ILE A 249 1.00 15.59 -16.71
N SER A 250 0.13 14.64 -16.35
CA SER A 250 0.45 13.65 -15.31
C SER A 250 1.58 12.71 -15.73
N LEU A 251 1.66 12.33 -17.00
CA LEU A 251 2.68 11.44 -17.54
C LEU A 251 4.04 12.13 -17.68
N ILE A 252 4.06 13.39 -18.11
CA ILE A 252 5.29 14.20 -18.19
C ILE A 252 5.91 14.36 -16.79
N LYS A 253 5.08 14.60 -15.77
CA LYS A 253 5.53 14.73 -14.38
C LYS A 253 6.07 13.42 -13.79
N VAL A 254 5.54 12.27 -14.23
CA VAL A 254 6.08 10.95 -13.84
C VAL A 254 7.41 10.68 -14.53
N GLN A 255 7.55 11.01 -15.81
CA GLN A 255 8.83 10.85 -16.51
C GLN A 255 9.94 11.76 -15.96
N SER A 256 9.62 12.99 -15.56
CA SER A 256 10.62 13.88 -14.96
C SER A 256 11.10 13.38 -13.59
N MET A 257 10.22 12.75 -12.80
CA MET A 257 10.57 12.14 -11.51
C MET A 257 11.44 10.88 -11.65
N ILE A 258 11.22 10.09 -12.70
CA ILE A 258 12.07 8.91 -12.97
C ILE A 258 13.47 9.36 -13.40
N LYS A 259 13.57 10.41 -14.22
CA LYS A 259 14.85 10.92 -14.72
C LYS A 259 15.73 11.51 -13.63
N SER A 260 15.13 12.09 -12.58
CA SER A 260 15.87 12.61 -11.42
C SER A 260 16.27 11.55 -10.40
N LEU A 261 15.79 10.30 -10.53
CA LEU A 261 16.20 9.17 -9.70
C LEU A 261 17.37 8.39 -10.32
N THR A 262 17.66 8.62 -11.61
CA THR A 262 18.68 7.90 -12.39
C THR A 262 19.94 8.73 -12.67
N THR A 263 20.04 9.92 -12.08
CA THR A 263 21.23 10.81 -12.09
C THR A 263 21.65 11.08 -10.66
#